data_AF-A0A936C4X3-F1
#
_entry.id   AF-A0A936C4X3-F1
#
_cell.length_a   1.000
_cell.length_b   1.000
_cell.length_c   1.000
_cell.angle_alpha   90.00
_cell.angle_beta   90.00
_cell.angle_gamma   90.00
#
_symmetry.space_group_name_H-M   'P 1'
#
loop_
_entity.id
_entity.type
_entity.pdbx_description
1 polymer ?
#
loop_
_entity_poly.entity_id
_entity_poly.type
_entity_poly.pdbx_seq_one_letter_code
_entity_poly.pdbx_strand_id
1 'polypeptide(L)'
;MPDRPARALADGEELTLGRRAVRWFDTPHTPHGRDCGFLMESSTRTLLCGDLFTQGGDGKMPLVESDILGPGEAFRRPMDDVAHAPDTSKALERLAPARPGMLACMHGNAYRGNGAALIRALADRLAEERDVLGQTAQVP
;
A
#
# COMPACT_ATOMS: atom_id res chain seq x y z
N MET A 1 -29.07 -11.43 -0.97
CA MET A 1 -27.61 -11.71 -0.95
C MET A 1 -27.28 -12.50 -2.20
N PRO A 2 -26.11 -12.31 -2.83
CA PRO A 2 -25.74 -13.14 -3.98
C PRO A 2 -25.60 -14.59 -3.53
N ASP A 3 -26.13 -15.53 -4.33
CA ASP A 3 -26.15 -16.98 -4.00
C ASP A 3 -24.77 -17.66 -4.07
N ARG A 4 -23.73 -16.94 -4.50
CA ARG A 4 -22.38 -17.49 -4.65
C ARG A 4 -21.58 -17.26 -3.36
N PRO A 5 -21.02 -18.30 -2.72
CA PRO A 5 -20.19 -18.13 -1.54
C PRO A 5 -18.96 -17.27 -1.82
N ALA A 6 -18.52 -16.51 -0.81
CA ALA A 6 -17.26 -15.78 -0.87
C ALA A 6 -16.10 -16.77 -1.05
N ARG A 7 -15.14 -16.40 -1.91
CA ARG A 7 -13.90 -17.16 -2.11
C ARG A 7 -12.75 -16.34 -1.54
N ALA A 8 -12.09 -16.87 -0.51
CA ALA A 8 -10.83 -16.31 -0.05
C ALA A 8 -9.74 -16.58 -1.08
N LEU A 9 -8.88 -15.60 -1.34
CA LEU A 9 -7.68 -15.76 -2.15
C LEU A 9 -6.50 -16.02 -1.22
N ALA A 10 -5.65 -16.97 -1.58
CA ALA A 10 -4.38 -17.17 -0.89
C ALA A 10 -3.37 -16.07 -1.29
N ASP A 11 -2.39 -15.83 -0.43
CA ASP A 11 -1.24 -14.98 -0.76
C ASP A 11 -0.58 -15.40 -2.09
N GLY A 12 -0.42 -14.43 -2.99
CA GLY A 12 0.14 -14.64 -4.32
C GLY A 12 -0.82 -15.29 -5.33
N GLU A 13 -2.03 -15.69 -4.91
CA GLU A 13 -3.03 -16.27 -5.81
C GLU A 13 -3.43 -15.25 -6.89
N GLU A 14 -3.53 -15.74 -8.13
CA GLU A 14 -4.01 -14.95 -9.26
C GLU A 14 -5.46 -15.32 -9.60
N LEU A 15 -6.32 -14.31 -9.68
CA LEU A 15 -7.71 -14.42 -10.09
C LEU A 15 -7.92 -13.78 -11.46
N THR A 16 -8.30 -14.61 -12.44
CA THR A 16 -8.70 -14.14 -13.78
C THR A 16 -10.08 -13.50 -13.74
N LEU A 17 -10.19 -12.28 -14.28
CA LEU A 17 -11.41 -11.48 -14.39
C LEU A 17 -11.89 -11.37 -15.86
N GLY A 18 -11.50 -12.32 -16.71
CA GLY A 18 -11.70 -12.30 -18.16
C GLY A 18 -10.40 -11.91 -18.87
N ARG A 19 -10.35 -10.70 -19.46
CA ARG A 19 -9.14 -10.20 -20.18
C ARG A 19 -8.03 -9.69 -19.26
N ARG A 20 -8.30 -9.63 -17.96
CA ARG A 20 -7.40 -9.11 -16.92
C ARG A 20 -7.25 -10.16 -15.84
N ALA A 21 -6.18 -10.04 -15.07
CA ALA A 21 -5.93 -10.88 -13.92
C ALA A 21 -5.42 -10.00 -12.77
N VAL A 22 -5.82 -10.35 -11.56
CA VAL A 22 -5.35 -9.68 -10.35
C VAL A 22 -4.65 -10.69 -9.46
N ARG A 23 -3.51 -10.30 -8.89
CA ARG A 23 -2.78 -11.07 -7.89
C ARG A 23 -3.01 -10.48 -6.51
N TRP A 24 -3.37 -11.34 -5.56
CA TRP A 24 -3.51 -10.98 -4.16
C TRP A 24 -2.17 -11.01 -3.42
N PHE A 25 -1.97 -10.09 -2.48
CA PHE A 25 -0.84 -10.07 -1.56
C PHE A 25 -1.36 -9.93 -0.13
N ASP A 26 -1.09 -10.92 0.72
CA ASP A 26 -1.40 -10.81 2.14
C ASP A 26 -0.43 -9.84 2.81
N THR A 27 -0.98 -8.78 3.42
CA THR A 27 -0.20 -7.78 4.16
C THR A 27 -0.88 -7.48 5.50
N PRO A 28 -1.06 -8.50 6.36
CA PRO A 28 -1.76 -8.33 7.62
C PRO A 28 -1.14 -7.19 8.44
N HIS A 29 -2.00 -6.35 9.01
CA HIS A 29 -1.65 -5.13 9.74
C HIS A 29 -1.04 -4.00 8.88
N THR A 30 -0.94 -4.11 7.55
CA THR A 30 -0.27 -3.10 6.70
C THR A 30 -1.17 -2.55 5.59
N PRO A 31 -1.53 -1.24 5.58
CA PRO A 31 -1.15 -0.24 6.58
C PRO A 31 -1.85 -0.45 7.93
N HIS A 32 -3.01 -1.08 7.97
CA HIS A 32 -3.75 -1.37 9.20
C HIS A 32 -4.79 -2.47 8.97
N GLY A 33 -5.32 -3.04 10.06
CA GLY A 33 -6.31 -4.12 10.00
C GLY A 33 -5.68 -5.51 9.84
N ARG A 34 -6.22 -6.51 10.54
CA ARG A 34 -5.64 -7.88 10.55
C ARG A 34 -5.78 -8.59 9.20
N ASP A 35 -6.78 -8.21 8.44
CA ASP A 35 -7.22 -8.77 7.16
C ASP A 35 -6.71 -8.01 5.93
N CYS A 36 -5.81 -7.03 6.13
CA CYS A 36 -5.34 -6.19 5.04
C CYS A 36 -4.54 -6.97 4.00
N GLY A 37 -4.71 -6.57 2.74
CA GLY A 37 -3.99 -7.07 1.59
C GLY A 37 -4.22 -6.19 0.38
N PHE A 38 -3.38 -6.37 -0.65
CA PHE A 38 -3.42 -5.57 -1.87
C PHE A 38 -3.61 -6.41 -3.11
N LEU A 39 -4.21 -5.79 -4.13
CA LEU A 39 -4.37 -6.39 -5.45
C LEU A 39 -3.43 -5.71 -6.46
N MET A 40 -2.67 -6.51 -7.20
CA MET A 40 -1.94 -6.07 -8.39
C MET A 40 -2.69 -6.52 -9.63
N GLU A 41 -3.11 -5.59 -10.48
CA GLU A 41 -3.57 -5.93 -11.83
C GLU A 41 -2.35 -6.19 -12.73
N SER A 42 -2.17 -7.45 -13.12
CA SER A 42 -0.93 -7.95 -13.71
C SER A 42 -0.62 -7.33 -15.08
N SER A 43 -1.63 -7.02 -15.89
CA SER A 43 -1.42 -6.59 -17.29
C SER A 43 -0.99 -5.13 -17.43
N THR A 44 -1.49 -4.25 -16.56
CA THR A 44 -1.15 -2.82 -16.51
C THR A 44 -0.14 -2.50 -15.42
N ARG A 45 0.18 -3.48 -14.54
CA ARG A 45 1.02 -3.31 -13.36
C ARG A 45 0.49 -2.19 -12.46
N THR A 46 -0.81 -2.22 -12.22
CA THR A 46 -1.50 -1.27 -11.34
C THR A 46 -1.71 -1.90 -9.98
N LEU A 47 -1.09 -1.34 -8.95
CA LEU A 47 -1.35 -1.71 -7.57
C LEU A 47 -2.56 -0.93 -7.06
N LEU A 48 -3.56 -1.63 -6.54
CA LEU A 48 -4.65 -1.03 -5.78
C LEU A 48 -4.15 -0.84 -4.35
N CYS A 49 -3.86 0.41 -3.98
CA CYS A 49 -3.03 0.74 -2.82
C CYS A 49 -3.76 0.70 -1.48
N GLY A 50 -5.09 0.53 -1.45
CA GLY A 50 -5.85 0.75 -0.23
C GLY A 50 -5.52 2.12 0.36
N ASP A 51 -5.26 2.15 1.67
CA ASP A 51 -4.88 3.36 2.40
C ASP A 51 -3.37 3.71 2.30
N LEU A 52 -2.57 2.95 1.55
CA LEU A 52 -1.20 3.36 1.26
C LEU A 52 -1.20 4.64 0.41
N PHE A 53 -0.34 5.58 0.80
CA PHE A 53 -0.22 6.89 0.15
C PHE A 53 -1.52 7.70 0.19
N THR A 54 -2.30 7.57 1.26
CA THR A 54 -3.44 8.45 1.53
C THR A 54 -3.00 9.90 1.52
N GLN A 55 -3.61 10.69 0.63
CA GLN A 55 -3.33 12.12 0.50
C GLN A 55 -4.61 12.91 0.77
N GLY A 56 -4.45 14.07 1.42
CA GLY A 56 -5.48 15.12 1.39
C GLY A 56 -5.55 15.80 0.01
N GLY A 57 -6.63 16.54 -0.24
CA GLY A 57 -6.78 17.32 -1.48
C GLY A 57 -8.25 17.45 -1.91
N ASP A 58 -8.47 18.19 -2.99
CA ASP A 58 -9.81 18.42 -3.57
C ASP A 58 -10.15 17.46 -4.73
N GLY A 59 -9.25 16.53 -5.05
CA GLY A 59 -9.46 15.50 -6.06
C GLY A 59 -9.50 16.01 -7.51
N LYS A 60 -9.03 17.23 -7.80
CA LYS A 60 -9.07 17.80 -9.16
C LYS A 60 -8.22 17.06 -10.18
N MET A 61 -7.12 16.43 -9.75
CA MET A 61 -6.19 15.73 -10.64
C MET A 61 -6.26 14.22 -10.39
N PRO A 62 -6.88 13.41 -11.28
CA PRO A 62 -7.06 11.99 -11.01
C PRO A 62 -5.76 11.18 -11.07
N LEU A 63 -4.78 11.63 -11.86
CA LEU A 63 -3.50 10.96 -12.08
C LEU A 63 -2.37 11.98 -12.15
N VAL A 64 -1.29 11.72 -11.43
CA VAL A 64 -0.06 12.52 -11.44
C VAL A 64 1.16 11.67 -11.75
N GLU A 65 2.22 12.32 -12.23
CA GLU A 65 3.56 11.72 -12.40
C GLU A 65 4.58 12.35 -11.43
N SER A 66 4.14 13.37 -10.68
CA SER A 66 4.89 13.97 -9.58
C SER A 66 4.81 13.11 -8.32
N ASP A 67 5.63 13.45 -7.33
CA ASP A 67 5.65 12.76 -6.04
C ASP A 67 4.28 12.74 -5.34
N ILE A 68 3.98 11.60 -4.71
CA ILE A 68 2.82 11.39 -3.83
C ILE A 68 3.23 10.95 -2.43
N LEU A 69 4.51 10.58 -2.21
CA LEU A 69 5.00 10.14 -0.91
C LEU A 69 5.06 11.32 0.07
N GLY A 70 5.61 12.47 -0.34
CA GLY A 70 5.66 13.67 0.51
C GLY A 70 4.28 14.14 0.97
N PRO A 71 3.31 14.35 0.07
CA PRO A 71 1.94 14.67 0.45
C PRO A 71 1.27 13.60 1.32
N GLY A 72 1.54 12.31 1.06
CA GLY A 72 1.03 11.22 1.87
C GLY A 72 1.59 11.23 3.30
N GLU A 73 2.90 11.43 3.45
CA GLU A 73 3.56 11.58 4.75
C GLU A 73 3.03 12.78 5.54
N ALA A 74 2.81 13.90 4.86
CA ALA A 74 2.24 15.10 5.47
C ALA A 74 0.83 14.87 6.01
N PHE A 75 0.05 14.01 5.36
CA PHE A 75 -1.28 13.61 5.83
C PHE A 75 -1.21 12.57 6.95
N ARG A 76 -0.37 11.55 6.80
CA ARG A 76 -0.23 10.43 7.74
C ARG A 76 0.30 10.85 9.10
N ARG A 77 1.41 11.60 9.17
CA ARG A 77 2.15 11.84 10.42
C ARG A 77 1.32 12.45 11.56
N PRO A 78 0.39 13.39 11.32
CA PRO A 78 -0.47 13.91 12.38
C PRO A 78 -1.49 12.91 12.93
N MET A 79 -1.89 11.90 12.15
CA MET A 79 -2.92 10.90 12.50
C MET A 79 -2.32 9.58 12.96
N ASP A 80 -1.10 9.27 12.49
CA ASP A 80 -0.42 7.99 12.60
C ASP A 80 -1.31 6.80 12.23
N ASP A 81 -1.86 6.84 11.00
CA ASP A 81 -2.83 5.87 10.51
C ASP A 81 -2.23 4.51 10.11
N VAL A 82 -0.94 4.28 10.37
CA VAL A 82 -0.23 3.03 10.05
C VAL A 82 0.06 2.20 11.30
N ALA A 83 -0.02 0.88 11.17
CA ALA A 83 0.43 -0.02 12.21
C ALA A 83 1.96 -0.12 12.16
N HIS A 84 2.62 0.22 13.26
CA HIS A 84 4.06 0.05 13.47
C HIS A 84 4.42 -1.40 13.85
N ALA A 85 3.84 -2.38 13.16
CA ALA A 85 4.14 -3.79 13.38
C ALA A 85 5.58 -4.11 12.91
N PRO A 86 6.28 -5.08 13.55
CA PRO A 86 7.65 -5.43 13.16
C PRO A 86 7.82 -5.77 11.68
N ASP A 87 6.80 -6.38 11.08
CA ASP A 87 6.83 -6.85 9.69
C ASP A 87 6.29 -5.83 8.67
N THR A 88 5.86 -4.62 9.08
CA THR A 88 5.26 -3.63 8.16
C THR A 88 6.16 -3.31 6.96
N SER A 89 7.43 -2.97 7.19
CA SER A 89 8.37 -2.68 6.09
C SER A 89 8.59 -3.89 5.18
N LYS A 90 8.68 -5.10 5.76
CA LYS A 90 8.84 -6.34 4.99
C LYS A 90 7.60 -6.63 4.14
N ALA A 91 6.39 -6.36 4.65
CA ALA A 91 5.16 -6.51 3.90
C ALA A 91 5.12 -5.57 2.69
N LEU A 92 5.54 -4.30 2.86
CA LEU A 92 5.64 -3.35 1.76
C LEU A 92 6.69 -3.75 0.72
N GLU A 93 7.88 -4.17 1.16
CA GLU A 93 8.95 -4.61 0.26
C GLU A 93 8.53 -5.75 -0.67
N ARG A 94 7.66 -6.66 -0.20
CA ARG A 94 7.14 -7.78 -0.99
C ARG A 94 6.30 -7.36 -2.19
N LEU A 95 5.77 -6.14 -2.21
CA LEU A 95 5.01 -5.59 -3.33
C LEU A 95 5.94 -5.09 -4.45
N ALA A 96 7.16 -4.66 -4.12
CA ALA A 96 8.08 -4.03 -5.07
C ALA A 96 8.52 -4.96 -6.24
N PRO A 97 8.77 -6.27 -6.05
CA PRO A 97 9.06 -7.20 -7.16
C PRO A 97 7.98 -7.27 -8.24
N ALA A 98 6.72 -6.96 -7.91
CA ALA A 98 5.64 -6.88 -8.89
C ALA A 98 5.77 -5.67 -9.84
N ARG A 99 6.72 -4.76 -9.55
CA ARG A 99 7.08 -3.59 -10.35
C ARG A 99 5.85 -2.73 -10.75
N PRO A 100 5.06 -2.23 -9.78
CA PRO A 100 3.95 -1.34 -10.10
C PRO A 100 4.42 -0.15 -10.92
N GLY A 101 3.81 0.03 -12.10
CA GLY A 101 3.96 1.21 -12.94
C GLY A 101 2.88 2.26 -12.67
N MET A 102 1.83 1.86 -11.95
CA MET A 102 0.77 2.71 -11.46
C MET A 102 0.41 2.34 -10.01
N LEU A 103 0.21 3.36 -9.18
CA LEU A 103 -0.32 3.25 -7.83
C LEU A 103 -1.72 3.88 -7.84
N ALA A 104 -2.75 3.06 -7.69
CA ALA A 104 -4.14 3.51 -7.61
C ALA A 104 -4.52 3.67 -6.14
N CYS A 105 -4.31 4.87 -5.60
CA CYS A 105 -4.64 5.25 -4.23
C CYS A 105 -6.16 5.25 -3.98
N MET A 106 -6.61 4.77 -2.82
CA MET A 106 -8.01 4.91 -2.40
C MET A 106 -8.35 6.37 -2.06
N HIS A 107 -7.37 7.09 -1.52
CA HIS A 107 -7.48 8.48 -1.10
C HIS A 107 -6.40 9.34 -1.77
N GLY A 108 -6.83 10.35 -2.52
CA GLY A 108 -5.94 11.25 -3.25
C GLY A 108 -5.75 10.87 -4.72
N ASN A 109 -4.61 11.28 -5.27
CA ASN A 109 -4.32 11.10 -6.69
C ASN A 109 -3.74 9.71 -6.94
N ALA A 110 -4.07 9.10 -8.08
CA ALA A 110 -3.27 8.00 -8.59
C ALA A 110 -1.90 8.51 -9.05
N TYR A 111 -0.90 7.63 -9.04
CA TYR A 111 0.46 7.93 -9.52
C TYR A 111 0.86 7.02 -10.65
N ARG A 112 1.53 7.58 -11.68
CA ARG A 112 2.22 6.82 -12.73
C ARG A 112 3.71 7.09 -12.65
N GLY A 113 4.50 6.01 -12.64
CA GLY A 113 5.96 6.08 -12.61
C GLY A 113 6.57 4.86 -11.94
N ASN A 114 7.63 5.06 -11.16
CA ASN A 114 8.33 3.97 -10.48
C ASN A 114 7.68 3.66 -9.13
N GLY A 115 6.51 3.00 -9.14
CA GLY A 115 5.77 2.66 -7.93
C GLY A 115 6.57 1.77 -6.98
N ALA A 116 7.41 0.87 -7.51
CA ALA A 116 8.28 0.03 -6.68
C ALA A 116 9.29 0.85 -5.85
N ALA A 117 9.79 1.96 -6.39
CA ALA A 117 10.67 2.86 -5.64
C ALA A 117 9.91 3.61 -4.54
N LEU A 118 8.70 4.11 -4.82
CA LEU A 118 7.89 4.79 -3.80
C LEU A 118 7.48 3.86 -2.66
N ILE A 119 7.14 2.60 -2.95
CA ILE A 119 6.81 1.60 -1.92
C ILE A 119 8.01 1.32 -1.01
N ARG A 120 9.21 1.16 -1.58
CA ARG A 120 10.43 0.97 -0.78
C ARG A 120 10.74 2.19 0.06
N ALA A 121 10.63 3.38 -0.52
CA ALA A 121 10.83 4.61 0.22
C ALA A 121 9.84 4.75 1.40
N LEU A 122 8.58 4.36 1.23
CA LEU A 122 7.62 4.29 2.34
C LEU A 122 8.05 3.26 3.39
N ALA A 123 8.47 2.06 2.97
CA ALA A 123 8.94 1.01 3.87
C ALA A 123 10.14 1.46 4.73
N ASP A 124 11.08 2.20 4.12
CA ASP A 124 12.25 2.77 4.80
C ASP A 124 11.82 3.79 5.85
N ARG A 125 10.87 4.70 5.53
CA ARG A 125 10.35 5.69 6.48
C ARG A 125 9.68 5.05 7.69
N LEU A 126 8.86 4.04 7.45
CA LEU A 126 8.18 3.32 8.54
C LEU A 126 9.16 2.49 9.39
N ALA A 127 10.23 1.95 8.80
CA ALA A 127 11.29 1.29 9.56
C ALA A 127 12.02 2.28 10.48
N GLU A 128 12.41 3.44 9.94
CA GLU A 128 13.04 4.53 10.70
C GLU A 128 12.16 4.97 11.89
N GLU A 129 10.86 5.18 11.67
CA GLU A 129 9.91 5.60 12.70
C GLU A 129 9.73 4.54 13.79
N ARG A 130 9.58 3.27 13.42
CA ARG A 130 9.48 2.17 14.37
C ARG A 130 10.73 2.07 15.25
N ASP A 131 11.91 2.24 14.67
CA ASP A 131 13.17 2.18 15.43
C ASP A 131 13.27 3.32 16.44
N VAL A 132 12.81 4.53 16.09
CA VAL A 132 12.69 5.66 17.03
C VAL A 132 11.69 5.35 18.15
N LEU A 133 10.51 4.84 17.81
CA LEU A 133 9.50 4.45 18.81
C LEU A 133 10.04 3.38 19.77
N GLY A 134 10.74 2.37 19.26
CA GLY A 134 11.40 1.33 20.05
C GLY A 134 12.46 1.87 21.02
N GLN A 135 13.23 2.89 20.61
CA GLN A 135 14.19 3.57 21.48
C GLN A 135 13.50 4.40 22.57
N THR A 136 12.41 5.11 22.24
CA THR A 136 11.66 5.91 23.24
C THR A 136 10.95 5.04 24.28
N ALA A 137 10.49 3.84 23.90
CA ALA A 137 9.87 2.88 24.82
C ALA A 137 10.88 2.16 25.74
N GLN A 138 12.19 2.29 25.48
CA GLN A 138 13.27 1.67 26.26
C GLN A 138 13.95 2.64 27.25
N VAL A 139 13.47 3.88 27.38
CA VAL A 139 13.97 4.83 28.40
C VAL A 139 13.32 4.47 29.75
N PRO A 140 14.11 4.25 30.84
CA PRO A 140 13.61 3.81 32.15
C PRO A 140 12.73 4.83 32.86
#